data_AF-A0A7L1M029-F1
#
_entry.id   AF-A0A7L1M029-F1
#
_cell.length_a   1.000
_cell.length_b   1.000
_cell.length_c   1.000
_cell.angle_alpha   90.00
_cell.angle_beta   90.00
_cell.angle_gamma   90.00
#
_symmetry.space_group_name_H-M   'P 1'
#
loop_
_entity.id
_entity.type
_entity.pdbx_description
1 polymer ?
#
loop_
_entity_poly.entity_id
_entity_poly.type
_entity_poly.pdbx_seq_one_letter_code
_entity_poly.pdbx_strand_id
1 'polypeptide(L)'
;LISATQSNYSVFCLSGEVTEEEKNLSRTLMKYWTNFARNGNPNGEGLVEWPSYNLNEQYLQINLQQKKDRKLKQKKVEFWKKVFLAKRNSKSTQNKMFKLEL
;
A
#
# COMPACT_ATOMS: atom_id res chain seq x y z
N LEU A 1 -7.78 23.61 -18.46
CA LEU A 1 -6.49 24.29 -18.15
C LEU A 1 -6.61 24.86 -16.75
N ILE A 2 -6.17 24.14 -15.72
CA ILE A 2 -6.28 24.64 -14.35
C ILE A 2 -5.01 25.46 -14.08
N SER A 3 -5.17 26.77 -14.13
CA SER A 3 -4.15 27.77 -13.85
C SER A 3 -3.72 27.71 -12.38
N ALA A 4 -2.41 27.85 -12.19
CA ALA A 4 -1.76 27.94 -10.89
C ALA A 4 -2.33 29.08 -10.03
N THR A 5 -2.76 28.75 -8.82
CA THR A 5 -2.81 29.70 -7.70
C THR A 5 -2.18 29.06 -6.48
N GLN A 6 -1.20 29.77 -5.96
CA GLN A 6 -0.38 29.50 -4.79
C GLN A 6 -1.22 29.52 -3.50
N SER A 7 -1.99 28.48 -3.20
CA SER A 7 -2.45 28.18 -1.83
C SER A 7 -3.25 26.88 -1.86
N ASN A 8 -2.65 25.78 -1.38
CA ASN A 8 -3.29 24.63 -0.74
C ASN A 8 -2.27 23.49 -0.61
N TYR A 9 -1.12 23.77 0.03
CA TYR A 9 -0.16 22.74 0.45
C TYR A 9 -0.53 22.23 1.85
N SER A 10 -1.74 21.70 2.01
CA SER A 10 -2.20 21.16 3.30
C SER A 10 -2.94 19.86 3.04
N VAL A 11 -2.20 18.75 2.99
CA VAL A 11 -2.82 17.43 3.11
C VAL A 11 -2.08 16.52 4.10
N PHE A 12 -0.82 16.76 4.48
CA PHE A 12 -0.16 15.85 5.43
C PHE A 12 1.05 16.45 6.15
N CYS A 13 0.84 17.37 7.09
CA CYS A 13 1.90 17.80 8.02
C CYS A 13 1.32 17.91 9.44
N LEU A 14 1.60 16.90 10.27
CA LEU A 14 1.32 16.91 11.70
C LEU A 14 2.33 17.84 12.38
N SER A 15 1.89 19.06 12.73
CA SER A 15 2.39 19.95 13.80
C SER A 15 3.87 19.83 14.26
N GLY A 16 4.83 19.76 13.35
CA GLY A 16 6.27 19.74 13.61
C GLY A 16 7.06 20.34 12.44
N GLU A 17 8.33 20.69 12.65
CA GLU A 17 9.20 21.16 11.57
C GLU A 17 9.40 20.04 10.55
N VAL A 18 8.89 20.26 9.34
CA VAL A 18 9.00 19.31 8.22
C VAL A 18 10.35 19.49 7.53
N THR A 19 11.13 18.42 7.42
CA THR A 19 12.44 18.49 6.75
C THR A 19 12.29 18.65 5.23
N GLU A 20 13.34 19.10 4.55
CA GLU A 20 13.30 19.23 3.09
C GLU A 20 13.14 17.89 2.39
N GLU A 21 13.68 16.81 2.95
CA GLU A 21 13.50 15.44 2.46
C GLU A 21 12.04 15.00 2.55
N GLU A 22 11.35 15.34 3.63
CA GLU A 22 9.92 15.07 3.80
C GLU A 22 9.06 15.88 2.84
N LYS A 23 9.40 17.16 2.62
CA LYS A 23 8.74 17.98 1.59
C LYS A 23 8.95 17.40 0.19
N ASN A 24 10.14 16.88 -0.10
CA ASN A 24 10.43 16.24 -1.38
C ASN A 24 9.69 14.90 -1.54
N LEU A 25 9.61 14.10 -0.47
CA LEU A 25 8.81 12.88 -0.42
C LEU A 25 7.33 13.18 -0.68
N SER A 26 6.77 14.19 -0.02
CA SER A 26 5.38 14.62 -0.20
C SER A 26 5.11 15.03 -1.66
N ARG A 27 5.99 15.86 -2.25
CA ARG A 27 5.91 16.24 -3.68
C ARG A 27 5.94 15.04 -4.60
N THR A 28 6.80 14.06 -4.30
CA THR A 28 6.94 12.82 -5.07
C THR A 28 5.67 11.97 -4.98
N LEU A 29 5.10 11.81 -3.78
CA LEU A 29 3.86 11.07 -3.56
C LEU A 29 2.67 11.70 -4.27
N MET A 30 2.53 13.03 -4.19
CA MET A 30 1.49 13.75 -4.90
C MET A 30 1.57 13.52 -6.40
N LYS A 31 2.78 13.52 -7.00
CA LYS A 31 2.94 13.23 -8.43
C LYS A 31 2.46 11.81 -8.80
N TYR A 32 2.83 10.79 -8.02
CA TYR A 32 2.32 9.43 -8.27
C TYR A 32 0.78 9.39 -8.22
N TRP A 33 0.19 10.01 -7.19
CA TRP A 33 -1.26 10.00 -7.01
C TRP A 33 -2.01 10.79 -8.08
N THR A 34 -1.49 11.95 -8.51
CA THR A 34 -2.13 12.73 -9.57
C THR A 34 -2.04 12.05 -10.93
N ASN A 35 -0.92 11.40 -11.24
CA ASN A 35 -0.79 10.58 -12.45
C ASN A 35 -1.79 9.41 -12.42
N PHE A 36 -1.83 8.67 -11.30
CA PHE A 36 -2.77 7.57 -11.12
C PHE A 36 -4.22 8.01 -11.25
N ALA A 37 -4.62 9.13 -10.64
CA ALA A 37 -5.97 9.67 -10.75
C ALA A 37 -6.33 10.08 -12.20
N ARG A 38 -5.34 10.50 -13.01
CA ARG A 38 -5.56 10.95 -14.38
C ARG A 38 -5.73 9.82 -15.38
N ASN A 39 -4.96 8.73 -15.26
CA ASN A 39 -4.91 7.69 -16.29
C ASN A 39 -4.78 6.25 -15.75
N GLY A 40 -4.86 6.04 -14.44
CA GLY A 40 -4.69 4.73 -13.79
C GLY A 40 -3.24 4.25 -13.69
N ASN A 41 -2.26 5.03 -14.17
CA ASN A 41 -0.83 4.72 -14.12
C ASN A 41 -0.10 5.77 -13.28
N PRO A 42 0.50 5.40 -12.13
CA PRO A 42 1.19 6.36 -11.26
C PRO A 42 2.50 6.90 -11.88
N ASN A 43 3.05 6.25 -12.90
CA ASN A 43 4.37 6.56 -13.45
C ASN A 43 4.41 7.88 -14.25
N GLY A 44 5.60 8.49 -14.29
CA GLY A 44 5.85 9.74 -15.02
C GLY A 44 7.32 10.15 -14.96
N GLU A 45 7.66 11.24 -15.64
CA GLU A 45 9.04 11.74 -15.71
C GLU A 45 9.58 12.13 -14.33
N GLY A 46 10.85 11.78 -14.07
CA GLY A 46 11.54 12.07 -12.81
C GLY A 46 11.07 11.24 -11.61
N LEU A 47 10.25 10.21 -11.83
CA LEU A 47 9.81 9.26 -10.81
C LEU A 47 10.50 7.92 -10.97
N VAL A 48 10.74 7.24 -9.85
CA VAL A 48 11.11 5.82 -9.87
C VAL A 48 9.93 5.02 -10.39
N GLU A 49 10.17 4.05 -11.27
CA GLU A 49 9.09 3.22 -11.78
C GLU A 49 8.36 2.49 -10.63
N TRP A 50 7.05 2.71 -10.55
CA TRP A 50 6.13 1.95 -9.71
C TRP A 50 5.58 0.77 -10.54
N PRO A 51 6.00 -0.47 -10.25
CA PRO A 51 5.60 -1.63 -11.03
C PRO A 51 4.13 -1.97 -10.76
N SER A 52 3.42 -2.41 -11.80
CA SER A 52 2.07 -2.97 -11.62
C SER A 52 2.14 -4.22 -10.76
N TYR A 53 1.23 -4.34 -9.80
CA TYR A 53 1.12 -5.54 -8.99
C TYR A 53 0.61 -6.70 -9.86
N ASN A 54 1.37 -7.79 -9.92
CA ASN A 54 1.07 -8.98 -10.73
C ASN A 54 1.55 -10.25 -9.99
N LEU A 55 1.68 -11.38 -10.68
CA LEU A 55 2.14 -12.66 -10.10
C LEU A 55 3.55 -12.60 -9.48
N ASN A 56 4.38 -11.63 -9.87
CA ASN A 56 5.69 -11.39 -9.27
C ASN A 56 5.60 -10.59 -7.96
N GLU A 57 4.41 -10.12 -7.60
CA GLU A 57 4.08 -9.36 -6.38
C GLU A 57 5.01 -8.17 -6.14
N GLN A 58 5.40 -7.48 -7.21
CA GLN A 58 6.26 -6.31 -7.14
C GLN A 58 5.50 -5.09 -6.60
N TYR A 59 6.19 -4.28 -5.81
CA TYR A 59 5.63 -3.05 -5.23
C TYR A 59 6.72 -1.97 -5.11
N LEU A 60 6.27 -0.73 -4.95
CA LEU A 60 7.15 0.39 -4.64
C LEU A 60 7.20 0.62 -3.13
N GLN A 61 8.40 0.66 -2.56
CA GLN A 61 8.63 1.15 -1.21
C GLN A 61 8.60 2.68 -1.22
N ILE A 62 7.60 3.26 -0.55
CA ILE A 62 7.50 4.70 -0.33
C ILE A 62 8.25 5.01 0.97
N ASN A 63 9.48 5.49 0.82
CA ASN A 63 10.36 6.00 1.88
C ASN A 63 11.07 7.26 1.33
N LEU A 64 11.99 7.85 2.10
CA LEU A 64 12.83 8.98 1.63
C LEU A 64 13.52 8.66 0.28
N GLN A 65 13.92 7.40 0.09
CA GLN A 65 14.37 6.87 -1.20
C GLN A 65 13.42 5.78 -1.67
N GLN A 66 12.86 5.95 -2.86
CA GLN A 66 11.92 5.00 -3.44
C GLN A 66 12.68 3.82 -4.04
N LYS A 67 12.25 2.60 -3.72
CA LYS A 67 12.87 1.36 -4.20
C LYS A 67 11.82 0.34 -4.58
N LYS A 68 12.07 -0.41 -5.65
CA LYS A 68 11.23 -1.56 -6.03
C LYS A 68 11.60 -2.76 -5.16
N ASP A 69 10.60 -3.49 -4.71
CA ASP A 69 10.77 -4.74 -4.00
C ASP A 69 9.62 -5.70 -4.36
N ARG A 70 9.61 -6.91 -3.80
CA ARG A 70 8.63 -7.96 -4.11
C ARG A 70 8.18 -8.71 -2.87
N LYS A 71 7.01 -9.36 -2.97
CA LYS A 71 6.47 -10.25 -1.94
C LYS A 71 6.29 -9.56 -0.58
N LEU A 72 5.56 -8.44 -0.60
CA LEU A 72 5.34 -7.59 0.57
C LEU A 72 4.80 -8.40 1.76
N LYS A 73 5.58 -8.43 2.86
CA LYS A 73 5.22 -9.10 4.12
C LYS A 73 4.85 -10.59 3.98
N GLN A 74 5.39 -11.29 2.98
CA GLN A 74 5.07 -12.69 2.67
C GLN A 74 4.96 -13.60 3.91
N LYS A 75 5.99 -13.64 4.76
CA LYS A 75 6.02 -14.47 5.98
C LYS A 75 4.85 -14.19 6.93
N LYS A 76 4.45 -12.92 7.09
CA LYS A 76 3.31 -12.54 7.95
C LYS A 76 1.99 -12.97 7.32
N VAL A 77 1.84 -12.80 6.01
CA VAL A 77 0.64 -13.23 5.28
C VAL A 77 0.48 -14.75 5.36
N GLU A 78 1.56 -15.50 5.16
CA GLU A 78 1.57 -16.97 5.30
C GLU A 78 1.18 -17.40 6.71
N PHE A 79 1.75 -16.77 7.74
CA PHE A 79 1.42 -17.03 9.13
C PHE A 79 -0.08 -16.81 9.40
N TRP A 80 -0.62 -15.65 9.04
CA TRP A 80 -2.03 -15.34 9.33
C TRP A 80 -2.99 -16.20 8.52
N LYS A 81 -2.68 -16.53 7.25
CA LYS A 81 -3.44 -17.52 6.47
C LYS A 81 -3.54 -18.84 7.22
N LYS A 82 -2.43 -19.38 7.73
CA LYS A 82 -2.41 -20.62 8.53
C LYS A 82 -3.29 -20.50 9.78
N VAL A 83 -3.17 -19.41 10.53
CA VAL A 83 -3.93 -19.18 11.77
C VAL A 83 -5.44 -19.13 11.49
N PHE A 84 -5.87 -18.36 10.49
CA PHE A 84 -7.30 -18.22 10.17
C PHE A 84 -7.90 -19.50 9.56
N LEU A 85 -7.13 -20.22 8.73
CA LEU A 85 -7.59 -21.51 8.17
C LEU A 85 -7.75 -22.58 9.26
N ALA A 86 -6.81 -22.67 10.20
CA ALA A 86 -6.92 -23.60 11.34
C ALA A 86 -8.17 -23.32 12.18
N LYS A 87 -8.45 -22.04 12.47
CA LYS A 87 -9.65 -21.61 13.22
C LYS A 87 -10.95 -21.90 12.48
N ARG A 88 -10.97 -21.79 11.15
CA ARG A 88 -12.16 -22.13 10.34
C ARG A 88 -12.44 -23.63 10.40
N ASN A 89 -11.40 -24.45 10.28
CA ASN A 89 -11.53 -25.90 10.26
C ASN A 89 -11.99 -26.43 11.64
N SER A 90 -11.47 -25.91 12.75
CA SER A 90 -11.89 -26.34 14.10
C SER A 90 -13.38 -26.06 14.37
N LYS A 91 -13.89 -24.89 13.96
CA LYS A 91 -15.32 -24.56 14.06
C LYS A 91 -16.20 -25.50 13.23
N SER A 92 -15.76 -25.85 12.01
CA SER A 92 -16.51 -26.78 11.17
C SER A 92 -16.58 -28.19 11.77
N THR A 93 -15.50 -28.65 12.39
CA THR A 93 -15.46 -29.94 13.10
C THR A 93 -16.33 -29.92 14.34
N GLN A 94 -16.29 -28.85 15.13
CA GLN A 94 -17.11 -28.70 16.34
C GLN A 94 -18.62 -28.68 15.98
N ASN A 95 -19.02 -27.89 14.98
CA ASN A 95 -20.40 -27.86 14.51
C ASN A 95 -20.88 -29.20 13.94
N LYS A 96 -19.97 -29.99 13.33
CA LYS A 96 -20.29 -31.33 12.84
C LYS A 96 -20.41 -32.35 13.98
N MET A 97 -19.56 -32.27 15.01
CA MET A 97 -19.63 -33.12 16.21
C MET A 97 -20.91 -32.88 17.00
N PHE A 98 -21.26 -31.62 17.29
CA PHE A 98 -22.51 -31.27 17.98
C PHE A 98 -23.77 -31.74 17.24
N LYS A 99 -23.71 -31.88 15.91
CA LYS A 99 -24.83 -32.38 15.10
C LYS A 99 -24.90 -33.91 15.03
N LEU A 100 -23.82 -34.63 15.36
CA LEU A 100 -23.77 -36.09 15.43
C LEU A 100 -24.13 -36.62 16.82
N GLU A 101 -24.12 -35.75 17.83
CA GLU A 101 -24.47 -36.05 19.23
C GLU A 101 -25.94 -35.70 19.58
N LEU A 102 -26.71 -35.19 18.61
CA LEU A 102 -28.17 -34.93 18.67
C LEU A 102 -28.90 -35.93 17.74
#